data_AF-A0AAN2UF65-F1
#
_entry.id   AF-A0AAN2UF65-F1
#
_cell.length_a   1.000
_cell.length_b   1.000
_cell.length_c   1.000
_cell.angle_alpha   90.00
_cell.angle_beta   90.00
_cell.angle_gamma   90.00
#
_symmetry.space_group_name_H-M   'P 1'
#
loop_
_entity.id
_entity.type
_entity.pdbx_description
1 polymer ?
#
loop_
_entity_poly.entity_id
_entity_poly.type
_entity_poly.pdbx_seq_one_letter_code
_entity_poly.pdbx_strand_id
1 'polypeptide(L)'
;MKKMSFSKISWSLFFTIVMMSFLSASNALLHTSKDSDIIRTQLYSNFSVIFTQSMLLLLMSWQVLNFRAINFLVAIRGQSEKIQKQMIKTIIFEVIIYFSFYYGSFMLSGNIWFKDGYVLIGIMILLMRAFIILFLGMIITSLYRGQHIAIIIVAVQLSNFVYHFFLETKILLVQYSPLYDPIYRALHHIYNI
;
A
#
# COMPACT_ATOMS: atom_id res chain seq x y z
N MET A 1 -23.25 24.24 16.33
CA MET A 1 -22.03 23.84 15.58
C MET A 1 -21.41 22.60 16.23
N LYS A 2 -21.44 21.45 15.54
CA LYS A 2 -20.87 20.18 16.04
C LYS A 2 -19.35 20.35 16.11
N LYS A 3 -18.74 20.23 17.30
CA LYS A 3 -17.27 20.14 17.46
C LYS A 3 -16.80 18.94 16.64
N MET A 4 -16.16 19.18 15.49
CA MET A 4 -15.40 18.14 14.80
C MET A 4 -14.19 17.82 15.69
N SER A 5 -14.35 16.81 16.53
CA SER A 5 -13.24 16.21 17.26
C SER A 5 -12.32 15.54 16.24
N PHE A 6 -11.12 16.11 16.08
CA PHE A 6 -10.03 15.55 15.27
C PHE A 6 -9.48 14.21 15.83
N SER A 7 -9.97 13.73 16.98
CA SER A 7 -9.34 12.66 17.74
C SER A 7 -9.94 11.26 17.54
N LYS A 8 -11.01 11.12 16.76
CA LYS A 8 -11.59 9.82 16.45
C LYS A 8 -11.54 9.65 14.95
N ILE A 9 -10.64 8.79 14.46
CA ILE A 9 -10.84 8.15 13.17
C ILE A 9 -12.28 7.68 13.17
N SER A 10 -13.06 8.09 12.16
CA SER A 10 -14.42 7.60 12.09
C SER A 10 -14.32 6.09 11.98
N TRP A 11 -15.01 5.36 12.86
CA TRP A 11 -15.00 3.90 12.85
C TRP A 11 -15.23 3.34 11.45
N SER A 12 -16.02 4.05 10.63
CA SER A 12 -16.21 3.74 9.20
C SER A 12 -14.91 3.70 8.38
N LEU A 13 -13.99 4.66 8.54
CA LEU A 13 -12.71 4.70 7.81
C LEU A 13 -11.82 3.54 8.24
N PHE A 14 -11.74 3.28 9.55
CA PHE A 14 -11.02 2.14 10.09
C PHE A 14 -11.55 0.83 9.49
N PHE A 15 -12.87 0.60 9.55
CA PHE A 15 -13.50 -0.59 8.98
C PHE A 15 -13.26 -0.71 7.47
N THR A 16 -13.27 0.41 6.74
CA THR A 16 -13.01 0.41 5.29
C THR A 16 -11.60 -0.11 5.00
N ILE A 17 -10.58 0.40 5.71
CA ILE A 17 -9.19 0.00 5.50
C ILE A 17 -8.98 -1.48 5.87
N VAL A 18 -9.59 -1.91 6.98
CA VAL A 18 -9.55 -3.31 7.42
C VAL A 18 -10.22 -4.23 6.39
N MET A 19 -11.39 -3.84 5.85
CA MET A 19 -12.03 -4.61 4.79
C MET A 19 -11.17 -4.69 3.53
N MET A 20 -10.53 -3.59 3.13
CA MET A 20 -9.63 -3.57 1.98
C MET A 20 -8.42 -4.48 2.17
N SER A 21 -7.79 -4.47 3.36
CA SER A 21 -6.66 -5.35 3.64
C SER A 21 -7.07 -6.82 3.67
N PHE A 22 -8.24 -7.14 4.25
CA PHE A 22 -8.77 -8.50 4.22
C PHE A 22 -9.14 -8.97 2.81
N LEU A 23 -9.75 -8.14 1.98
CA LEU A 23 -10.06 -8.47 0.57
C LEU A 23 -8.78 -8.75 -0.23
N SER A 24 -7.75 -7.94 0.00
CA SER A 24 -6.44 -8.12 -0.62
C SER A 24 -5.81 -9.45 -0.17
N ALA A 25 -5.81 -9.71 1.13
CA ALA A 25 -5.23 -10.91 1.72
C ALA A 25 -5.99 -12.18 1.35
N SER A 26 -7.33 -12.16 1.37
CA SER A 26 -8.15 -13.32 1.03
C SER A 26 -7.99 -13.70 -0.42
N ASN A 27 -8.01 -12.72 -1.33
CA ASN A 27 -7.73 -12.97 -2.74
C ASN A 27 -6.32 -13.55 -2.94
N ALA A 28 -5.33 -13.05 -2.20
CA ALA A 28 -3.98 -13.57 -2.28
C ALA A 28 -3.91 -15.03 -1.78
N LEU A 29 -4.51 -15.32 -0.64
CA LEU A 29 -4.57 -16.68 -0.07
C LEU A 29 -5.33 -17.68 -0.94
N LEU A 30 -6.35 -17.24 -1.70
CA LEU A 30 -7.05 -18.10 -2.67
C LEU A 30 -6.14 -18.57 -3.82
N HIS A 31 -5.13 -17.78 -4.17
CA HIS A 31 -4.15 -18.12 -5.19
C HIS A 31 -2.90 -18.81 -4.62
N THR A 32 -2.85 -19.07 -3.31
CA THR A 32 -1.74 -19.79 -2.67
C THR A 32 -1.86 -21.29 -2.91
N SER A 33 -0.84 -21.85 -3.56
CA SER A 33 -0.63 -23.31 -3.57
C SER A 33 -0.02 -23.76 -2.24
N LYS A 34 -0.21 -25.04 -1.84
CA LYS A 34 0.35 -25.58 -0.58
C LYS A 34 1.87 -25.39 -0.42
N ASP A 35 2.58 -25.19 -1.53
CA ASP A 35 4.03 -25.07 -1.56
C ASP A 35 4.56 -23.66 -1.82
N SER A 36 3.69 -22.67 -2.05
CA SER A 36 4.09 -21.30 -2.37
C SER A 36 4.35 -20.47 -1.12
N ASP A 37 5.40 -19.66 -1.17
CA ASP A 37 5.68 -18.68 -0.13
C ASP A 37 4.89 -17.37 -0.29
N ILE A 38 5.04 -16.46 0.67
CA ILE A 38 4.32 -15.18 0.66
C ILE A 38 4.70 -14.33 -0.55
N ILE A 39 5.96 -14.38 -0.97
CA ILE A 39 6.49 -13.56 -2.07
C ILE A 39 5.95 -14.06 -3.40
N ARG A 40 5.93 -15.38 -3.60
CA ARG A 40 5.31 -16.01 -4.76
C ARG A 40 3.82 -15.73 -4.81
N THR A 41 3.12 -15.90 -3.69
CA THR A 41 1.69 -15.62 -3.61
C THR A 41 1.39 -14.17 -4.01
N GLN A 42 2.19 -13.23 -3.49
CA GLN A 42 2.08 -11.82 -3.83
C GLN A 42 2.29 -11.54 -5.32
N LEU A 43 3.17 -12.28 -5.99
CA LEU A 43 3.35 -12.18 -7.43
C LEU A 43 2.06 -12.50 -8.20
N TYR A 44 1.43 -13.64 -7.88
CA TYR A 44 0.20 -14.09 -8.55
C TYR A 44 -1.02 -13.26 -8.17
N SER A 45 -1.04 -12.73 -6.94
CA SER A 45 -2.12 -11.88 -6.45
C SER A 45 -1.88 -10.39 -6.67
N ASN A 46 -0.83 -10.02 -7.42
CA ASN A 46 -0.39 -8.63 -7.57
C ASN A 46 -1.54 -7.70 -7.96
N PHE A 47 -2.46 -8.14 -8.83
CA PHE A 47 -3.58 -7.31 -9.27
C PHE A 47 -4.48 -6.84 -8.12
N SER A 48 -4.87 -7.75 -7.21
CA SER A 48 -5.72 -7.39 -6.06
C SER A 48 -5.00 -6.46 -5.10
N VAL A 49 -3.70 -6.69 -4.88
CA VAL A 49 -2.89 -5.85 -3.99
C VAL A 49 -2.70 -4.45 -4.58
N ILE A 50 -2.38 -4.36 -5.87
CA ILE A 50 -2.27 -3.08 -6.59
C ILE A 50 -3.60 -2.33 -6.50
N PHE A 51 -4.72 -3.01 -6.76
CA PHE A 51 -6.04 -2.39 -6.73
C PHE A 51 -6.39 -1.83 -5.35
N THR A 52 -6.20 -2.64 -4.30
CA THR A 52 -6.52 -2.24 -2.92
C THR A 52 -5.57 -1.14 -2.40
N GLN A 53 -4.29 -1.16 -2.77
CA GLN A 53 -3.35 -0.08 -2.47
C GLN A 53 -3.68 1.21 -3.24
N SER A 54 -4.07 1.12 -4.51
CA SER A 54 -4.54 2.27 -5.29
C SER A 54 -5.80 2.89 -4.69
N MET A 55 -6.74 2.07 -4.25
CA MET A 55 -7.93 2.52 -3.54
C MET A 55 -7.59 3.19 -2.20
N LEU A 56 -6.58 2.69 -1.48
CA LEU A 56 -6.10 3.32 -0.25
C LEU A 56 -5.54 4.72 -0.51
N LEU A 57 -4.75 4.89 -1.58
CA LEU A 57 -4.25 6.20 -2.01
C LEU A 57 -5.38 7.15 -2.47
N LEU A 58 -6.44 6.62 -3.10
CA LEU A 58 -7.62 7.43 -3.43
C LEU A 58 -8.39 7.86 -2.18
N LEU A 59 -8.53 6.98 -1.18
CA LEU A 59 -9.14 7.30 0.10
C LEU A 59 -8.38 8.43 0.81
N MET A 60 -7.05 8.32 0.89
CA MET A 60 -6.19 9.37 1.44
C MET A 60 -6.37 10.68 0.68
N SER A 61 -6.39 10.62 -0.66
CA SER A 61 -6.62 11.80 -1.51
C SER A 61 -7.96 12.47 -1.23
N TRP A 62 -9.03 11.67 -1.12
CA TRP A 62 -10.38 12.15 -0.80
C TRP A 62 -10.43 12.83 0.57
N GLN A 63 -9.79 12.24 1.59
CA GLN A 63 -9.68 12.87 2.90
C GLN A 63 -8.97 14.22 2.82
N VAL A 64 -7.85 14.29 2.09
CA VAL A 64 -7.10 15.54 1.94
C VAL A 64 -7.90 16.62 1.25
N LEU A 65 -8.65 16.26 0.20
CA LEU A 65 -9.50 17.19 -0.54
C LEU A 65 -10.68 17.70 0.30
N ASN A 66 -11.27 16.87 1.16
CA ASN A 66 -12.31 17.30 2.08
C ASN A 66 -11.79 18.35 3.08
N PHE A 67 -10.57 18.18 3.60
CA PHE A 67 -9.95 19.19 4.48
C PHE A 67 -9.52 20.44 3.71
N ARG A 68 -9.11 20.30 2.46
CA ARG A 68 -8.78 21.45 1.60
C ARG A 68 -9.97 22.37 1.39
N ALA A 69 -11.19 21.83 1.23
CA ALA A 69 -12.40 22.63 1.02
C ALA A 69 -12.62 23.67 2.14
N ILE A 70 -12.17 23.37 3.37
CA ILE A 70 -12.26 24.26 4.53
C ILE A 70 -10.95 25.01 4.83
N ASN A 71 -9.93 24.90 3.97
CA ASN A 71 -8.60 25.47 4.22
C ASN A 71 -8.65 26.99 4.45
N PHE A 72 -9.51 27.72 3.74
CA PHE A 72 -9.67 29.17 3.95
C PHE A 72 -10.04 29.52 5.40
N LEU A 73 -11.01 28.81 5.98
CA LEU A 73 -11.47 29.02 7.36
C LEU A 73 -10.39 28.61 8.38
N VAL A 74 -9.60 27.59 8.05
CA VAL A 74 -8.48 27.12 8.88
C VAL A 74 -7.32 28.10 8.84
N ALA A 75 -7.04 28.67 7.67
CA ALA A 75 -5.96 29.63 7.45
C ALA A 75 -6.21 30.91 8.25
N ILE A 76 -7.44 31.43 8.25
CA ILE A 76 -7.84 32.59 9.08
C ILE A 76 -7.56 32.34 10.57
N ARG A 77 -7.68 31.10 11.03
CA ARG A 77 -7.47 30.71 12.44
C ARG A 77 -6.03 30.32 12.76
N GLY A 78 -5.11 30.37 11.80
CA GLY A 78 -3.70 29.97 11.99
C GLY A 78 -3.49 28.49 12.35
N GLN A 79 -4.44 27.59 12.05
CA GLN A 79 -4.37 26.18 12.44
C GLN A 79 -3.88 25.23 11.33
N SER A 80 -3.38 25.78 10.23
CA SER A 80 -3.02 25.02 9.02
C SER A 80 -1.94 23.97 9.27
N GLU A 81 -0.92 24.27 10.08
CA GLU A 81 0.14 23.30 10.44
C GLU A 81 -0.38 22.15 11.29
N LYS A 82 -1.31 22.45 12.22
CA LYS A 82 -1.90 21.44 13.10
C LYS A 82 -2.71 20.44 12.29
N ILE A 83 -3.49 20.93 11.32
CA ILE A 83 -4.25 20.06 10.41
C ILE A 83 -3.29 19.22 9.56
N GLN A 84 -2.26 19.82 8.97
CA GLN A 84 -1.29 19.09 8.16
C GLN A 84 -0.57 17.98 8.95
N LYS A 85 -0.12 18.26 10.19
CA LYS A 85 0.45 17.26 11.09
C LYS A 85 -0.54 16.13 11.41
N GLN A 86 -1.81 16.46 11.61
CA GLN A 86 -2.84 15.46 11.87
C GLN A 86 -3.09 14.58 10.64
N MET A 87 -3.10 15.14 9.44
CA MET A 87 -3.27 14.39 8.18
C MET A 87 -2.11 13.41 7.96
N ILE A 88 -0.87 13.84 8.22
CA ILE A 88 0.30 12.96 8.18
C ILE A 88 0.15 11.80 9.17
N LYS A 89 -0.26 12.08 10.41
CA LYS A 89 -0.50 11.03 11.42
C LYS A 89 -1.59 10.06 10.99
N THR A 90 -2.68 10.55 10.40
CA THR A 90 -3.75 9.71 9.87
C THR A 90 -3.20 8.79 8.78
N ILE A 91 -2.52 9.32 7.77
CA ILE A 91 -1.95 8.51 6.67
C ILE A 91 -0.99 7.44 7.20
N ILE A 92 -0.08 7.80 8.11
CA ILE A 92 0.84 6.82 8.73
C ILE A 92 0.05 5.69 9.38
N PHE A 93 -0.98 6.04 10.16
CA PHE A 93 -1.80 5.07 10.86
C PHE A 93 -2.59 4.16 9.91
N GLU A 94 -3.16 4.71 8.83
CA GLU A 94 -3.89 3.95 7.81
C GLU A 94 -2.99 2.94 7.08
N VAL A 95 -1.77 3.34 6.73
CA VAL A 95 -0.77 2.44 6.14
C VAL A 95 -0.41 1.32 7.12
N ILE A 96 -0.13 1.65 8.38
CA ILE A 96 0.18 0.65 9.40
C ILE A 96 -0.96 -0.35 9.56
N ILE A 97 -2.21 0.11 9.65
CA ILE A 97 -3.37 -0.77 9.75
C ILE A 97 -3.45 -1.69 8.53
N TYR A 98 -3.41 -1.11 7.33
CA TYR A 98 -3.55 -1.87 6.09
C TYR A 98 -2.54 -3.02 6.04
N PHE A 99 -1.26 -2.73 6.24
CA PHE A 99 -0.21 -3.74 6.17
C PHE A 99 -0.21 -4.70 7.37
N SER A 100 -0.58 -4.24 8.57
CA SER A 100 -0.68 -5.12 9.74
C SER A 100 -1.75 -6.20 9.55
N PHE A 101 -2.92 -5.84 9.04
CA PHE A 101 -4.00 -6.80 8.77
C PHE A 101 -3.69 -7.67 7.54
N TYR A 102 -3.10 -7.09 6.49
CA TYR A 102 -2.71 -7.85 5.31
C TYR A 102 -1.66 -8.91 5.65
N TYR A 103 -0.53 -8.52 6.23
CA TYR A 103 0.53 -9.44 6.65
C TYR A 103 0.11 -10.35 7.81
N GLY A 104 -0.69 -9.84 8.75
CA GLY A 104 -1.26 -10.64 9.84
C GLY A 104 -2.12 -11.79 9.33
N SER A 105 -2.89 -11.57 8.26
CA SER A 105 -3.70 -12.63 7.63
C SER A 105 -2.83 -13.75 7.06
N PHE A 106 -1.66 -13.43 6.51
CA PHE A 106 -0.68 -14.43 6.10
C PHE A 106 -0.05 -15.16 7.29
N MET A 107 0.20 -14.49 8.42
CA MET A 107 0.73 -15.15 9.63
C MET A 107 -0.25 -16.20 10.15
N LEU A 108 -1.55 -15.88 10.11
CA LEU A 108 -2.61 -16.76 10.59
C LEU A 108 -2.95 -17.90 9.61
N SER A 109 -2.57 -17.77 8.34
CA SER A 109 -2.87 -18.78 7.31
C SER A 109 -2.03 -20.07 7.42
N GLY A 110 -0.94 -20.06 8.19
CA GLY A 110 -0.03 -21.20 8.31
C GLY A 110 0.90 -21.40 7.10
N ASN A 111 0.90 -20.48 6.13
CA ASN A 111 1.79 -20.52 4.99
C ASN A 111 3.25 -20.22 5.38
N ILE A 112 4.20 -20.81 4.65
CA ILE A 112 5.62 -20.54 4.83
C ILE A 112 5.94 -19.15 4.25
N TRP A 113 6.61 -18.32 5.03
CA TRP A 113 6.85 -16.92 4.63
C TRP A 113 7.96 -16.78 3.59
N PHE A 114 9.06 -17.51 3.76
CA PHE A 114 10.21 -17.42 2.88
C PHE A 114 10.72 -18.83 2.62
N LYS A 115 10.37 -19.39 1.45
CA LYS A 115 10.78 -20.74 1.05
C LYS A 115 11.69 -20.70 -0.17
N ASP A 116 11.39 -19.81 -1.12
CA ASP A 116 12.02 -19.82 -2.45
C ASP A 116 13.34 -19.04 -2.51
N GLY A 117 13.61 -18.17 -1.53
CA GLY A 117 14.68 -17.19 -1.61
C GLY A 117 15.18 -16.67 -0.27
N TYR A 118 16.10 -15.71 -0.33
CA TYR A 118 16.75 -15.14 0.85
C TYR A 118 15.77 -14.36 1.72
N VAL A 119 15.64 -14.79 2.99
CA VAL A 119 14.72 -14.20 3.99
C VAL A 119 14.86 -12.68 4.09
N LEU A 120 16.10 -12.17 4.15
CA LEU A 120 16.35 -10.73 4.27
C LEU A 120 15.76 -9.94 3.10
N ILE A 121 15.93 -10.45 1.87
CA ILE A 121 15.42 -9.80 0.66
C ILE A 121 13.89 -9.87 0.66
N GLY A 122 13.30 -10.99 1.06
CA GLY A 122 11.86 -11.13 1.22
C GLY A 122 11.28 -10.11 2.20
N ILE A 123 11.89 -9.94 3.37
CA ILE A 123 11.48 -8.91 4.35
C ILE A 123 11.62 -7.51 3.75
N MET A 124 12.72 -7.22 3.03
CA MET A 124 12.90 -5.93 2.37
C MET A 124 11.82 -5.63 1.34
N ILE A 125 11.38 -6.64 0.55
CA ILE A 125 10.28 -6.48 -0.40
C ILE A 125 8.99 -6.07 0.31
N LEU A 126 8.64 -6.79 1.39
CA LEU A 126 7.43 -6.49 2.19
C LEU A 126 7.48 -5.08 2.81
N LEU A 127 8.64 -4.68 3.34
CA LEU A 127 8.83 -3.34 3.90
C LEU A 127 8.79 -2.26 2.82
N MET A 128 9.35 -2.51 1.65
CA MET A 128 9.37 -1.56 0.53
C MET A 128 7.96 -1.24 0.04
N ARG A 129 7.06 -2.24 -0.01
CA ARG A 129 5.64 -2.01 -0.33
C ARG A 129 5.01 -1.01 0.64
N ALA A 130 5.22 -1.20 1.95
CA ALA A 130 4.70 -0.29 2.96
C ALA A 130 5.31 1.12 2.88
N PHE A 131 6.62 1.18 2.65
CA PHE A 131 7.36 2.43 2.53
C PHE A 131 6.89 3.26 1.33
N ILE A 132 6.66 2.63 0.18
CA ILE A 132 6.23 3.34 -1.03
C ILE A 132 4.83 3.89 -0.88
N ILE A 133 3.88 3.12 -0.34
CA ILE A 133 2.54 3.63 -0.06
C ILE A 133 2.59 4.78 0.94
N LEU A 134 3.44 4.68 1.97
CA LEU A 134 3.64 5.78 2.92
C LEU A 134 4.21 7.02 2.23
N PHE A 135 5.24 6.88 1.42
CA PHE A 135 5.87 7.96 0.67
C PHE A 135 4.89 8.64 -0.28
N LEU A 136 4.13 7.85 -1.05
CA LEU A 136 3.07 8.34 -1.92
C LEU A 136 1.95 9.05 -1.14
N GLY A 137 1.58 8.51 0.03
CA GLY A 137 0.66 9.15 0.97
C GLY A 137 1.18 10.51 1.46
N MET A 138 2.48 10.62 1.75
CA MET A 138 3.10 11.90 2.11
C MET A 138 3.00 12.91 0.96
N ILE A 139 3.22 12.50 -0.29
CA ILE A 139 3.01 13.36 -1.46
C ILE A 139 1.56 13.81 -1.54
N ILE A 140 0.59 12.93 -1.28
CA ILE A 140 -0.85 13.28 -1.24
C ILE A 140 -1.12 14.41 -0.22
N THR A 141 -0.42 14.47 0.91
CA THR A 141 -0.61 15.58 1.88
C THR A 141 -0.31 16.96 1.30
N SER A 142 0.55 17.05 0.28
CA SER A 142 0.84 18.30 -0.42
C SER A 142 -0.39 18.88 -1.14
N LEU A 143 -1.39 18.04 -1.47
CA LEU A 143 -2.67 18.46 -2.06
C LEU A 143 -3.44 19.44 -1.16
N TYR A 144 -3.17 19.47 0.14
CA TYR A 144 -3.82 20.39 1.07
C TYR A 144 -3.58 21.86 0.68
N ARG A 145 -2.41 22.18 0.12
CA ARG A 145 -2.04 23.55 -0.32
C ARG A 145 -1.73 23.68 -1.81
N GLY A 146 -1.37 22.58 -2.49
CA GLY A 146 -0.91 22.61 -3.88
C GLY A 146 -2.00 22.96 -4.90
N GLN A 147 -1.66 23.51 -6.06
CA GLN A 147 -2.64 23.90 -7.08
C GLN A 147 -3.01 22.75 -8.02
N HIS A 148 -2.07 21.84 -8.31
CA HIS A 148 -2.20 20.81 -9.34
C HIS A 148 -2.78 19.49 -8.82
N ILE A 149 -4.04 19.52 -8.37
CA ILE A 149 -4.69 18.36 -7.73
C ILE A 149 -4.68 17.10 -8.60
N ALA A 150 -5.28 17.20 -9.79
CA ALA A 150 -5.47 16.05 -10.67
C ALA A 150 -4.14 15.43 -11.09
N ILE A 151 -3.15 16.27 -11.42
CA ILE A 151 -1.81 15.84 -11.84
C ILE A 151 -1.12 15.06 -10.72
N ILE A 152 -1.19 15.55 -9.48
CA ILE A 152 -0.57 14.86 -8.32
C ILE A 152 -1.26 13.50 -8.08
N ILE A 153 -2.59 13.43 -8.12
CA ILE A 153 -3.31 12.17 -7.91
C ILE A 153 -2.94 11.16 -9.01
N VAL A 154 -2.95 11.58 -10.28
CA VAL A 154 -2.57 10.72 -11.40
C VAL A 154 -1.12 10.26 -11.28
N ALA A 155 -0.20 11.16 -10.95
CA ALA A 155 1.21 10.83 -10.79
C ALA A 155 1.45 9.84 -9.64
N VAL A 156 0.75 10.01 -8.52
CA VAL A 156 0.82 9.08 -7.38
C VAL A 156 0.33 7.69 -7.76
N GLN A 157 -0.79 7.60 -8.47
CA GLN A 157 -1.31 6.30 -8.93
C GLN A 157 -0.36 5.64 -9.93
N LEU A 158 0.10 6.38 -10.95
CA LEU A 158 1.07 5.87 -11.91
C LEU A 158 2.36 5.39 -11.22
N SER A 159 2.84 6.11 -10.21
CA SER A 159 4.02 5.71 -9.44
C SER A 159 3.80 4.39 -8.69
N ASN A 160 2.60 4.17 -8.15
CA ASN A 160 2.22 2.89 -7.53
C ASN A 160 2.29 1.74 -8.55
N PHE A 161 1.74 1.95 -9.75
CA PHE A 161 1.80 0.97 -10.84
C PHE A 161 3.25 0.69 -11.28
N VAL A 162 4.06 1.73 -11.48
CA VAL A 162 5.47 1.60 -11.89
C VAL A 162 6.26 0.80 -10.86
N TYR A 163 6.03 1.02 -9.57
CA TYR A 163 6.68 0.23 -8.53
C TYR A 163 6.39 -1.27 -8.69
N HIS A 164 5.13 -1.67 -8.79
CA HIS A 164 4.78 -3.10 -8.88
C HIS A 164 5.20 -3.75 -10.20
N PHE A 165 4.96 -3.08 -11.34
CA PHE A 165 5.21 -3.66 -12.67
C PHE A 165 6.66 -3.55 -13.14
N PHE A 166 7.47 -2.70 -12.51
CA PHE A 166 8.86 -2.52 -12.92
C PHE A 166 9.83 -2.87 -11.80
N LEU A 167 9.79 -2.13 -10.69
CA LEU A 167 10.78 -2.30 -9.63
C LEU A 167 10.63 -3.65 -8.91
N GLU A 168 9.42 -3.98 -8.52
CA GLU A 168 9.17 -5.20 -7.75
C GLU A 168 9.37 -6.45 -8.61
N THR A 169 8.67 -6.53 -9.74
CA THR A 169 8.67 -7.72 -10.61
C THR A 169 9.96 -7.94 -11.38
N LYS A 170 10.62 -6.89 -11.87
CA LYS A 170 11.83 -7.06 -12.70
C LYS A 170 13.14 -7.02 -11.91
N ILE A 171 13.17 -6.36 -10.75
CA ILE A 171 14.42 -6.15 -10.01
C ILE A 171 14.38 -6.90 -8.68
N LEU A 172 13.44 -6.57 -7.79
CA LEU A 172 13.47 -7.09 -6.42
C LEU A 172 13.19 -8.60 -6.35
N LEU A 173 12.24 -9.09 -7.14
CA LEU A 173 11.90 -10.52 -7.18
C LEU A 173 13.02 -11.38 -7.74
N VAL A 174 13.74 -10.89 -8.76
CA VAL A 174 14.91 -11.58 -9.32
C VAL A 174 16.03 -11.67 -8.29
N GLN A 175 16.22 -10.64 -7.46
CA GLN A 175 17.18 -10.68 -6.35
C GLN A 175 16.76 -11.64 -5.24
N TYR A 176 15.45 -11.80 -5.01
CA TYR A 176 14.94 -12.70 -3.99
C TYR A 176 15.24 -14.17 -4.33
N SER A 177 14.98 -14.59 -5.57
CA SER A 177 15.30 -15.93 -6.04
C SER A 177 15.51 -15.97 -7.57
N PRO A 178 16.51 -16.71 -8.07
CA PRO A 178 16.70 -16.93 -9.51
C PRO A 178 15.48 -17.54 -10.21
N LEU A 179 14.60 -18.23 -9.47
CA LEU A 179 13.35 -18.77 -10.00
C LEU A 179 12.44 -17.71 -10.64
N TYR A 180 12.58 -16.45 -10.24
CA TYR A 180 11.80 -15.35 -10.79
C TYR A 180 12.45 -14.71 -12.05
N ASP A 181 13.70 -15.05 -12.38
CA ASP A 181 14.37 -14.61 -13.60
C ASP A 181 13.84 -15.38 -14.83
N PRO A 182 13.25 -14.71 -15.84
CA PRO A 182 12.82 -15.35 -17.08
C PRO A 182 13.94 -16.09 -17.82
N ILE A 183 15.17 -15.57 -17.79
CA ILE A 183 16.32 -16.17 -18.50
C ILE A 183 16.75 -17.45 -17.79
N TYR A 184 16.88 -17.39 -16.46
CA TYR A 184 17.20 -18.56 -15.65
C TYR A 184 16.18 -19.68 -15.85
N ARG A 185 14.88 -19.34 -15.86
CA ARG A 185 13.80 -20.29 -16.11
C ARG A 185 13.87 -20.93 -17.50
N ALA A 186 14.15 -20.15 -18.53
CA ALA A 186 14.28 -20.66 -19.89
C ALA A 186 15.45 -21.65 -20.01
N LEU A 187 16.59 -21.34 -19.39
CA LEU A 187 17.78 -22.20 -19.39
C LEU A 187 17.58 -23.51 -18.63
N HIS A 188 16.79 -23.50 -17.55
CA HIS A 188 16.55 -24.68 -16.71
C HIS A 188 15.21 -25.37 -16.97
N HIS A 189 14.49 -24.95 -18.02
CA HIS A 189 13.19 -25.49 -18.42
C HIS A 189 12.13 -25.49 -17.29
N ILE A 190 12.12 -24.44 -16.47
CA ILE A 190 11.20 -24.28 -15.35
C ILE A 190 9.99 -23.47 -15.82
N TYR A 191 8.97 -24.16 -16.34
CA TYR A 191 7.77 -23.52 -16.92
C TYR A 191 6.53 -23.56 -16.02
N ASN A 192 6.52 -24.40 -14.99
CA ASN A 192 5.38 -24.58 -14.07
C ASN A 192 5.69 -24.00 -12.68
N ILE A 193 5.61 -22.68 -12.55
CA ILE A 193 5.61 -21.96 -11.26
C ILE A 193 4.25 -21.34 -11.07
#